data_AF-A0A399HYA9-F1
#
_entry.id   AF-A0A399HYA9-F1
#
_cell.length_a   1.000
_cell.length_b   1.000
_cell.length_c   1.000
_cell.angle_alpha   90.00
_cell.angle_beta   90.00
_cell.angle_gamma   90.00
#
_symmetry.space_group_name_H-M   'P 1'
#
loop_
_entity.id
_entity.type
_entity.pdbx_description
1 polymer ?
#
loop_
_entity_poly.entity_id
_entity_poly.type
_entity_poly.pdbx_seq_one_letter_code
_entity_poly.pdbx_strand_id
1 'polypeptide(L)' 'MKCPHCGGRKAVEIDIHSEGFSAEASPVKECGKCGLIWRVKVVDDHTEIDIIKPAKK' A
#
# COMPACT_ATOMS: atom_id res chain seq x y z
N MET A 1 -5.18 2.01 7.84
CA MET A 1 -4.80 0.58 7.87
C MET A 1 -3.43 0.43 8.55
N LYS A 2 -3.16 -0.66 9.27
CA LYS A 2 -1.81 -0.90 9.83
C LYS A 2 -0.86 -1.34 8.71
N CYS A 3 0.40 -0.93 8.78
CA CYS A 3 1.45 -1.45 7.90
C CYS A 3 1.54 -2.98 8.07
N PRO A 4 1.43 -3.77 6.99
CA PRO A 4 1.41 -5.23 7.07
C PRO A 4 2.76 -5.81 7.52
N HIS A 5 3.85 -5.05 7.40
CA HIS A 5 5.18 -5.48 7.81
C HIS A 5 5.50 -5.16 9.28
N CYS A 6 5.38 -3.90 9.71
CA CYS A 6 5.83 -3.48 11.04
C CYS A 6 4.70 -3.11 12.02
N GLY A 7 3.44 -3.21 11.60
CA GLY A 7 2.25 -2.85 12.41
C GLY A 7 2.06 -1.35 12.67
N GLY A 8 2.95 -0.50 12.14
CA GLY A 8 2.88 0.95 12.28
C GLY A 8 1.59 1.53 11.68
N ARG A 9 1.06 2.60 12.29
CA ARG A 9 -0.16 3.29 11.82
C ARG A 9 0.11 4.53 10.98
N LYS A 10 1.34 5.04 11.00
CA LYS A 10 1.76 6.14 10.12
C LYS A 10 1.98 5.58 8.72
N ALA A 11 1.00 5.81 7.85
CA ALA A 11 1.12 5.57 6.42
C ALA A 11 0.67 6.82 5.68
N VAL A 12 1.36 7.15 4.59
CA VAL A 12 0.99 8.23 3.67
C VAL A 12 0.42 7.56 2.43
N GLU A 13 -0.71 8.06 1.93
CA GLU A 13 -1.25 7.61 0.65
C GLU A 13 -0.45 8.27 -0.47
N ILE A 14 0.01 7.46 -1.41
CA ILE A 14 0.76 7.91 -2.57
C ILE A 14 -0.23 7.93 -3.72
N ASP A 15 -0.49 9.14 -4.22
CA ASP A 15 -1.27 9.33 -5.43
C ASP A 15 -0.38 9.02 -6.65
N ILE A 16 -0.61 7.87 -7.27
CA ILE A 16 0.11 7.44 -8.48
C ILE A 16 -0.84 7.62 -9.66
N HIS A 17 -0.53 8.60 -10.50
CA HIS A 17 -1.18 8.79 -11.80
C HIS A 17 -0.59 7.82 -12.83
N SER A 18 -0.82 6.52 -12.64
CA SER A 18 -0.43 5.46 -13.57
C SER A 18 -1.62 4.53 -13.80
N GLU A 19 -1.81 4.08 -15.04
CA GLU A 19 -2.88 3.12 -15.36
C GLU A 19 -2.79 1.87 -14.47
N GLY A 20 -3.90 1.54 -13.80
CA GLY A 20 -3.98 0.41 -12.87
C GLY A 20 -3.62 0.71 -11.40
N PHE A 21 -3.39 1.97 -11.04
CA PHE A 21 -3.09 2.42 -9.67
C PHE A 21 -3.99 3.57 -9.20
N SER A 22 -5.23 3.63 -9.68
CA SER A 22 -6.15 4.69 -9.27
C SER A 22 -6.35 4.71 -7.75
N ALA A 23 -6.41 5.91 -7.18
CA ALA A 23 -6.60 6.11 -5.74
C ALA A 23 -7.86 5.42 -5.20
N GLU A 24 -8.88 5.25 -6.04
CA GLU A 24 -10.15 4.63 -5.66
C GLU A 24 -10.10 3.09 -5.70
N ALA A 25 -9.45 2.49 -6.70
CA ALA A 25 -9.48 1.03 -6.91
C ALA A 25 -8.23 0.31 -6.39
N SER A 26 -7.09 1.00 -6.29
CA SER A 26 -5.80 0.41 -5.90
C SER A 26 -4.87 1.42 -5.21
N PRO A 27 -5.30 2.00 -4.07
CA PRO A 27 -4.54 3.05 -3.40
C PRO A 27 -3.19 2.54 -2.89
N VAL A 28 -2.14 3.19 -3.38
CA VAL A 28 -0.75 2.94 -2.98
C VAL A 28 -0.46 3.66 -1.67
N LYS A 29 0.31 3.02 -0.79
CA LYS A 29 0.61 3.50 0.56
C LYS A 29 2.07 3.29 0.87
N GLU A 30 2.69 4.26 1.55
CA GLU A 30 4.03 4.13 2.13
C GLU A 30 3.97 4.20 3.66
N CYS A 31 4.69 3.29 4.33
CA CYS A 31 4.82 3.31 5.78
C CYS A 31 5.91 4.28 6.18
N GLY A 32 5.55 5.35 6.90
CA GLY A 32 6.52 6.31 7.45
C GLY A 32 7.40 5.77 8.59
N LYS A 33 7.26 4.48 8.98
CA LYS A 33 8.11 3.83 9.99
C LYS A 33 9.18 2.93 9.39
N CYS A 34 8.82 2.07 8.44
CA CYS A 34 9.75 1.10 7.84
C CYS A 34 9.93 1.25 6.33
N GLY A 35 9.35 2.30 5.72
CA GLY A 35 9.50 2.59 4.29
C GLY A 35 8.93 1.53 3.34
N LEU A 36 8.09 0.61 3.84
CA LEU A 36 7.36 -0.35 2.99
C LEU A 36 6.42 0.43 2.06
N ILE A 37 6.39 0.08 0.78
CA ILE A 37 5.37 0.56 -0.16
C ILE A 37 4.52 -0.61 -0.62
N TRP A 38 3.20 -0.50 -0.44
CA TRP A 38 2.24 -1.53 -0.82
C TRP A 38 0.97 -0.89 -1.36
N ARG A 39 0.17 -1.68 -2.07
CA ARG A 39 -1.21 -1.31 -2.42
C ARG A 39 -2.18 -2.36 -1.93
N VAL A 40 -3.42 -1.93 -1.80
CA VAL A 40 -4.55 -2.80 -1.48
C VAL A 40 -5.41 -2.88 -2.73
N LYS A 41 -5.63 -4.09 -3.24
CA LYS A 41 -6.52 -4.35 -4.37
C LYS A 41 -7.71 -5.16 -3.88
N VAL A 42 -8.86 -4.91 -4.49
CA VAL A 42 -10.00 -5.83 -4.38
C VAL A 42 -10.01 -6.67 -5.65
N VAL A 43 -9.86 -7.98 -5.50
CA VAL A 43 -9.92 -8.96 -6.60
C VAL A 43 -11.06 -9.90 -6.29
N ASP A 44 -12.07 -9.93 -7.16
CA ASP A 44 -13.35 -10.59 -6.93
C ASP A 44 -13.98 -10.14 -5.59
N ASP A 45 -14.07 -11.04 -4.60
CA ASP A 45 -14.67 -10.80 -3.28
C ASP A 45 -13.62 -10.75 -2.13
N HIS A 46 -12.32 -10.66 -2.46
CA HIS A 46 -11.26 -10.64 -1.45
C HIS A 46 -10.28 -9.47 -1.64
N THR A 47 -9.65 -9.10 -0.53
CA THR A 47 -8.65 -8.03 -0.49
C THR A 47 -7.25 -8.62 -0.57
N GLU A 48 -6.48 -8.20 -1.56
CA GLU A 48 -5.08 -8.57 -1.72
C GLU A 48 -4.13 -7.42 -1.38
N ILE A 49 -3.01 -7.75 -0.74
CA ILE A 49 -1.92 -6.81 -0.46
C ILE A 49 -0.79 -7.11 -1.43
N ASP A 50 -0.47 -6.14 -2.28
CA ASP A 50 0.61 -6.23 -3.25
C ASP A 50 1.78 -5.36 -2.79
N ILE A 51 2.95 -5.98 -2.59
CA ILE A 51 4.16 -5.30 -2.10
C ILE A 51 4.93 -4.74 -3.30
N ILE A 52 4.90 -3.42 -3.46
CA ILE A 52 5.57 -2.69 -4.55
C ILE A 52 7.06 -2.51 -4.22
N LYS A 53 7.37 -2.23 -2.96
CA LYS A 53 8.74 -2.06 -2.46
C LYS A 53 8.87 -2.65 -1.06
N PRO A 54 9.85 -3.52 -0.80
CA PRO A 54 10.06 -4.07 0.53
C PRO A 54 10.46 -2.98 1.53
N ALA A 55 10.20 -3.25 2.82
CA ALA A 55 10.60 -2.37 3.90
C ALA A 55 12.13 -2.19 3.91
N LYS A 56 12.58 -0.97 4.19
CA LYS A 56 13.98 -0.70 4.49
C LYS A 56 14.19 -0.99 5.98
N LYS A 57 15.23 -1.76 6.29
CA LYS A 57 15.67 -2.03 7.67
C LYS A 57 15.95 -0.72 8.40
#